data_AF-A0A0D9SCS5-F1
#
_entry.id   AF-A0A0D9SCS5-F1
#
_cell.length_a   1.000
_cell.length_b   1.000
_cell.length_c   1.000
_cell.angle_alpha   90.00
_cell.angle_beta   90.00
_cell.angle_gamma   90.00
#
_symmetry.space_group_name_H-M   'P 1'
#
loop_
_entity.id
_entity.type
_entity.pdbx_description
1 polymer ?
#
loop_
_entity_poly.entity_id
_entity_poly.type
_entity_poly.pdbx_seq_one_letter_code
_entity_poly.pdbx_strand_id
1 'polypeptide(L)'
;MGQEVILRCVPIPNHLYFYWYRQILGQKVEFLVIFFDNNISEKSEIFDDRFSVGRPDGSDFTLKIKSTKLEDSAMYFCASSEA
;
A
#
# COMPACT_ATOMS: atom_id res chain seq x y z
N MET A 1 0.01 12.43 17.74
CA MET A 1 0.42 11.42 16.74
C MET A 1 -0.57 10.28 16.81
N GLY A 2 -1.03 9.77 15.66
CA GLY A 2 -1.96 8.65 15.62
C GLY A 2 -1.26 7.30 15.85
N GLN A 3 -2.05 6.24 15.96
CA GLN A 3 -1.55 4.88 16.15
C GLN A 3 -0.96 4.31 14.86
N GLU A 4 -0.07 3.34 15.00
CA GLU A 4 0.38 2.52 13.89
C GLU A 4 -0.77 1.65 13.38
N VAL A 5 -0.90 1.55 12.06
CA VAL A 5 -1.84 0.63 11.41
C VAL A 5 -1.14 -0.22 10.37
N ILE A 6 -1.58 -1.46 10.23
CA ILE A 6 -1.11 -2.41 9.23
C ILE A 6 -2.32 -2.91 8.45
N LEU A 7 -2.35 -2.57 7.17
CA LEU A 7 -3.32 -3.08 6.21
C LEU A 7 -2.73 -4.29 5.51
N ARG A 8 -3.54 -5.34 5.37
CA ARG A 8 -3.14 -6.60 4.73
C ARG A 8 -3.92 -6.78 3.44
N CYS A 9 -3.23 -7.26 2.42
CA CYS A 9 -3.81 -7.66 1.15
C CYS A 9 -3.35 -9.07 0.81
N VAL A 10 -4.29 -9.95 0.45
CA VAL A 10 -3.99 -11.27 -0.06
C VAL A 10 -3.96 -11.18 -1.59
N PRO A 11 -2.78 -11.22 -2.24
CA PRO A 11 -2.70 -11.14 -3.68
C PRO A 11 -3.16 -12.43 -4.36
N ILE A 12 -3.46 -12.34 -5.64
CA ILE A 12 -3.76 -13.51 -6.47
C ILE A 12 -2.46 -14.33 -6.64
N PRO A 13 -2.51 -15.67 -6.58
CA PRO A 13 -1.34 -16.51 -6.82
C PRO A 13 -0.63 -16.19 -8.14
N ASN A 14 0.70 -16.31 -8.15
CA ASN A 14 1.59 -16.05 -9.31
C ASN A 14 1.65 -14.60 -9.82
N HIS A 15 0.87 -13.67 -9.26
CA HIS A 15 1.06 -12.25 -9.55
C HIS A 15 2.41 -11.77 -9.01
N LEU A 16 3.11 -10.96 -9.80
CA LEU A 16 4.46 -10.49 -9.50
C LEU A 16 4.49 -9.01 -9.13
N TYR A 17 3.48 -8.25 -9.55
CA TYR A 17 3.32 -6.84 -9.24
C TYR A 17 2.26 -6.65 -8.18
N PHE A 18 2.54 -5.79 -7.20
CA PHE A 18 1.62 -5.45 -6.12
C PHE A 18 1.47 -3.96 -6.00
N TYR A 19 0.25 -3.51 -5.76
CA TYR A 19 -0.12 -2.11 -5.80
C TYR A 19 -0.89 -1.73 -4.55
N TRP A 20 -0.64 -0.52 -4.06
CA TRP A 20 -1.56 0.16 -3.14
C TRP A 20 -2.07 1.44 -3.76
N TYR A 21 -3.34 1.70 -3.49
CA TYR A 21 -4.04 2.92 -3.81
C TYR A 21 -4.81 3.40 -2.58
N ARG A 22 -5.15 4.68 -2.56
CA ARG A 22 -6.13 5.22 -1.62
C ARG A 22 -7.21 6.00 -2.33
N GLN A 23 -8.33 6.16 -1.67
CA GLN A 23 -9.41 7.04 -2.09
C GLN A 23 -9.97 7.77 -0.88
N ILE A 24 -9.79 9.08 -0.86
CA ILE A 24 -10.51 9.95 0.08
C ILE A 24 -11.98 10.02 -0.38
N LEU A 25 -12.92 10.00 0.56
CA LEU A 25 -14.34 10.02 0.25
C LEU A 25 -14.70 11.20 -0.68
N GLY A 26 -15.34 10.90 -1.81
CA GLY A 26 -15.70 11.90 -2.83
C GLY A 26 -14.56 12.30 -3.78
N GLN A 27 -13.37 11.73 -3.63
CA GLN A 27 -12.22 11.97 -4.51
C GLN A 27 -11.94 10.77 -5.43
N LYS A 28 -11.07 11.01 -6.43
CA LYS A 28 -10.57 9.94 -7.30
C LYS A 28 -9.65 9.00 -6.53
N VAL A 29 -9.48 7.79 -7.06
CA VAL A 29 -8.46 6.86 -6.58
C VAL A 29 -7.08 7.42 -6.92
N GLU A 30 -6.20 7.44 -5.92
CA GLU A 30 -4.82 7.90 -6.00
C GLU A 30 -3.86 6.71 -5.87
N PHE A 31 -2.87 6.67 -6.76
CA PHE A 31 -1.78 5.72 -6.68
C PHE A 31 -0.87 6.02 -5.47
N LEU A 32 -0.48 4.98 -4.73
CA LEU A 32 0.48 5.10 -3.62
C LEU A 32 1.85 4.51 -3.96
N VAL A 33 1.89 3.23 -4.33
CA VAL A 33 3.15 2.49 -4.50
C VAL A 33 2.97 1.21 -5.35
N ILE A 34 4.00 0.88 -6.15
CA ILE A 34 4.20 -0.41 -6.83
C ILE A 34 5.35 -1.14 -6.13
N PHE A 35 5.14 -2.43 -5.87
CA PHE A 35 6.13 -3.33 -5.31
C PHE A 35 6.32 -4.52 -6.26
N PHE A 36 7.57 -4.81 -6.61
CA PHE A 36 8.00 -5.89 -7.49
C PHE A 36 9.38 -6.40 -7.04
N ASP A 37 9.62 -7.71 -7.15
CA ASP A 37 10.87 -8.36 -6.78
C ASP A 37 11.40 -7.93 -5.40
N ASN A 38 10.53 -7.96 -4.40
CA ASN A 38 10.80 -7.55 -3.01
C ASN A 38 11.29 -6.10 -2.83
N ASN A 39 11.06 -5.23 -3.81
CA ASN A 39 11.48 -3.83 -3.80
C ASN A 39 10.35 -2.89 -4.21
N ILE A 40 10.42 -1.64 -3.76
CA ILE A 40 9.55 -0.57 -4.25
C ILE A 40 10.06 -0.16 -5.63
N SER A 41 9.23 -0.35 -6.66
CA SER A 41 9.56 0.07 -8.03
C SER A 41 9.24 1.53 -8.27
N GLU A 42 8.08 1.97 -7.79
CA GLU A 42 7.61 3.35 -7.93
C GLU A 42 6.74 3.71 -6.71
N LYS A 43 6.77 4.98 -6.30
CA LYS A 43 5.90 5.50 -5.25
C LYS A 43 5.50 6.94 -5.53
N SER A 44 4.31 7.31 -5.06
CA SER A 44 3.80 8.68 -5.09
C SER A 44 4.51 9.58 -4.07
N GLU A 45 4.39 10.89 -4.24
CA GLU A 45 4.89 11.90 -3.30
C GLU A 45 4.20 11.83 -1.92
N ILE A 46 2.97 11.30 -1.88
CA ILE A 46 2.21 11.05 -0.66
C ILE A 46 2.86 9.94 0.19
N PHE A 47 3.58 9.02 -0.45
CA PHE A 47 4.24 7.89 0.20
C PHE A 47 5.54 8.33 0.90
N ASP A 48 5.34 9.01 2.02
CA ASP A 48 6.38 9.54 2.90
C ASP A 48 7.02 8.44 3.79
N ASP A 49 7.92 8.85 4.68
CA ASP A 49 8.69 7.99 5.59
C ASP A 49 7.84 7.27 6.66
N ARG A 50 6.59 7.69 6.85
CA ARG A 50 5.63 7.02 7.74
C ARG A 50 5.07 5.76 7.10
N PHE A 51 5.08 5.68 5.77
CA PHE A 51 4.60 4.54 5.01
C PHE A 51 5.70 3.51 4.75
N SER A 52 5.34 2.24 4.77
CA SER A 52 6.20 1.14 4.34
C SER A 52 5.33 0.01 3.77
N VAL A 53 5.85 -0.69 2.76
CA VAL A 53 5.22 -1.88 2.20
C VAL A 53 6.17 -3.06 2.22
N GLY A 54 5.60 -4.26 2.20
CA GLY A 54 6.39 -5.48 2.08
C GLY A 54 5.55 -6.76 2.15
N ARG A 55 6.22 -7.88 1.91
CA ARG A 55 5.65 -9.23 2.00
C ARG A 55 6.38 -10.04 3.08
N PRO A 56 6.13 -9.77 4.38
CA PRO A 56 6.95 -10.30 5.47
C PRO A 56 6.93 -11.84 5.57
N ASP A 57 5.85 -12.48 5.15
CA ASP A 57 5.66 -13.94 5.12
C ASP A 57 5.68 -14.52 3.70
N GLY A 58 5.95 -13.69 2.69
CA GLY A 58 5.88 -14.07 1.28
C GLY A 58 4.45 -14.27 0.74
N SER A 59 3.42 -14.21 1.58
CA SER A 59 2.01 -14.33 1.19
C SER A 59 1.35 -12.96 1.10
N ASP A 60 1.22 -12.26 2.22
CA ASP A 60 0.44 -11.03 2.31
C ASP A 60 1.25 -9.84 1.80
N PHE A 61 0.64 -9.01 0.96
CA PHE A 61 1.18 -7.69 0.66
C PHE A 61 0.66 -6.68 1.68
N THR A 62 1.56 -6.16 2.50
CA THR A 62 1.21 -5.31 3.64
C THR A 62 1.53 -3.84 3.36
N LEU A 63 0.67 -2.93 3.83
CA LEU A 63 0.91 -1.50 3.94
C LEU A 63 0.88 -1.11 5.41
N LYS A 64 1.97 -0.54 5.89
CA LYS A 64 2.14 -0.06 7.27
C LYS A 64 2.28 1.45 7.30
N ILE A 65 1.51 2.09 8.17
CA ILE A 65 1.55 3.53 8.44
C ILE A 65 1.94 3.72 9.92
N LYS A 66 3.18 4.12 10.19
CA LYS A 66 3.77 4.15 11.55
C LYS A 66 3.11 5.16 12.49
N SER A 67 2.76 6.33 11.97
CA SER A 67 2.13 7.42 12.73
C SER A 67 1.03 8.04 11.89
N THR A 68 -0.20 7.55 12.07
CA THR A 68 -1.36 8.04 11.32
C THR A 68 -1.65 9.52 11.61
N LYS A 69 -2.16 10.20 10.59
CA LYS A 69 -2.68 11.56 10.58
C LYS A 69 -4.14 11.52 10.14
N LEU A 70 -4.89 12.60 10.43
CA LEU A 70 -6.28 12.72 9.96
C LEU A 70 -6.40 12.61 8.43
N GLU A 71 -5.37 13.07 7.73
CA GLU A 71 -5.21 13.04 6.26
C GLU A 71 -5.13 11.61 5.69
N ASP A 72 -4.76 10.63 6.52
CA ASP A 72 -4.68 9.23 6.11
C ASP A 72 -6.06 8.53 6.18
N SER A 73 -7.11 9.24 6.61
CA SER A 73 -8.47 8.69 6.64
C SER A 73 -9.04 8.54 5.23
N ALA A 74 -8.90 7.34 4.67
CA ALA A 74 -9.32 7.00 3.31
C ALA A 74 -9.74 5.52 3.21
N MET A 75 -10.41 5.16 2.11
CA MET A 75 -10.46 3.76 1.70
C MET A 75 -9.13 3.40 1.03
N TYR A 76 -8.58 2.24 1.38
CA TYR A 76 -7.35 1.73 0.81
C TYR A 76 -7.65 0.51 -0.04
N PHE A 77 -7.15 0.52 -1.26
CA PHE A 77 -7.31 -0.58 -2.20
C PHE A 77 -5.94 -1.19 -2.49
N CYS A 78 -5.90 -2.51 -2.54
CA CYS A 78 -4.76 -3.20 -3.10
C CYS A 78 -5.14 -3.84 -4.43
N ALA A 79 -4.16 -4.00 -5.30
CA ALA A 79 -4.29 -4.78 -6.51
C ALA A 79 -3.01 -5.59 -6.73
N SER A 80 -3.10 -6.56 -7.63
CA SER A 80 -1.95 -7.33 -8.08
C SER A 80 -2.12 -7.71 -9.55
N SER A 81 -1.03 -7.92 -10.27
CA SER A 81 -1.06 -8.40 -11.65
C SER A 81 0.08 -9.38 -11.96
N GLU A 82 -0.12 -10.15 -13.03
CA GLU A 82 0.96 -10.84 -13.75
C GLU A 82 1.96 -9.82 -14.34
N ALA A 83 3.05 -10.32 -14.92
CA ALA A 83 4.08 -9.52 -15.57
C ALA A 83 3.79 -9.16 -17.02
#